data_AF-A0A7D7ZFK6-F1
#
_entry.id   AF-A0A7D7ZFK6-F1
#
_cell.length_a   1.000
_cell.length_b   1.000
_cell.length_c   1.000
_cell.angle_alpha   90.00
_cell.angle_beta   90.00
_cell.angle_gamma   90.00
#
_symmetry.space_group_name_H-M   'P 1'
#
loop_
_entity.id
_entity.type
_entity.pdbx_description
1 polymer ?
#
loop_
_entity_poly.entity_id
_entity_poly.type
_entity_poly.pdbx_seq_one_letter_code
_entity_poly.pdbx_strand_id
1 'polypeptide(L)'
;MYYHSWQLLFLKDQIRGSISKIKTSALFSKKFDFQEYVKREKRTYTRYLEIMENRSKTYFNQIIGLLMMLDEPYSVDVRHIFHPNPDDDNSILKWDQWKKNKKYSKSIHRKSGLLIKDLEVIYRRLAFDANNLDPINKWNPFMSTIRRSKKRDLRGDALIAQDYFDALEMMALHIKEISGKTMLHVSDSNPWLNNGWKEMKYGKPYDIKSEKTKKQILSDFLKSRPVTTSIIVEGKTEEKVTRKIMKQVYVENPEKQGIHIYNIRGSGNLTQRNIDGYITRANLEENEIYIILDQDAKKYIKKHAGKTIKKENTTVWEKDFEEDNFGISIVIKKANSLLKKYNKESITEEEVIQACKK
;
A
#
# COMPACT_ATOMS: atom_id res chain seq x y z
N MET A 1 -28.12 -23.36 16.35
CA MET A 1 -26.98 -22.80 17.10
C MET A 1 -26.08 -22.11 16.07
N TYR A 2 -26.11 -20.78 16.00
CA TYR A 2 -25.33 -20.03 15.01
C TYR A 2 -23.96 -19.74 15.62
N TYR A 3 -22.89 -20.29 15.04
CA TYR A 3 -21.53 -19.96 15.44
C TYR A 3 -21.15 -18.58 14.92
N HIS A 4 -20.54 -17.77 15.77
CA HIS A 4 -19.96 -16.49 15.37
C HIS A 4 -18.72 -16.73 14.50
N SER A 5 -18.43 -15.85 13.54
CA SER A 5 -17.25 -15.95 12.66
C SER A 5 -15.93 -16.11 13.44
N TRP A 6 -15.80 -15.38 14.56
CA TRP A 6 -14.70 -15.51 15.52
C TRP A 6 -14.53 -16.91 16.12
N GLN A 7 -15.60 -17.69 16.28
CA GLN A 7 -15.47 -19.07 16.79
C GLN A 7 -14.86 -19.99 15.71
N LEU A 8 -15.21 -19.77 14.44
CA LEU A 8 -14.70 -20.55 13.31
C LEU A 8 -13.22 -20.31 13.04
N LEU A 9 -12.74 -19.07 13.24
CA LEU A 9 -11.34 -18.69 13.05
C LEU A 9 -10.38 -19.55 13.87
N PHE A 10 -10.73 -19.83 15.12
CA PHE A 10 -9.85 -20.54 16.04
C PHE A 10 -10.12 -22.05 16.09
N LEU A 11 -11.29 -22.52 15.64
CA LEU A 11 -11.50 -23.94 15.32
C LEU A 11 -10.49 -24.42 14.28
N LYS A 12 -10.14 -23.57 13.32
CA LYS A 12 -9.13 -23.91 12.31
C LYS A 12 -7.73 -24.12 12.89
N ASP A 13 -7.32 -23.33 13.89
CA ASP A 13 -6.03 -23.52 14.56
C ASP A 13 -5.97 -24.90 15.25
N GLN A 14 -7.09 -25.35 15.83
CA GLN A 14 -7.22 -26.70 16.37
C GLN A 14 -7.12 -27.76 15.28
N ILE A 15 -7.81 -27.58 14.14
CA ILE A 15 -7.76 -28.51 13.00
C ILE A 15 -6.34 -28.57 12.40
N ARG A 16 -5.64 -27.44 12.26
CA ARG A 16 -4.27 -27.38 11.71
C ARG A 16 -3.25 -28.09 12.56
N GLY A 17 -3.36 -27.98 13.88
CA GLY A 17 -2.54 -28.77 14.81
C GLY A 17 -2.79 -30.28 14.71
N SER A 18 -3.87 -30.70 14.04
CA SER A 18 -4.25 -32.10 13.83
C SER A 18 -3.70 -32.74 12.56
N ILE A 19 -3.00 -31.98 11.72
CA ILE A 19 -2.50 -32.45 10.43
C ILE A 19 -0.97 -32.53 10.47
N SER A 20 -0.44 -33.74 10.69
CA SER A 20 0.99 -34.02 10.52
C SER A 20 1.33 -34.16 9.03
N LYS A 21 2.27 -33.35 8.55
CA LYS A 21 2.81 -33.45 7.19
C LYS A 21 4.06 -34.33 7.20
N ILE A 22 3.99 -35.47 6.51
CA ILE A 22 5.18 -36.31 6.27
C ILE A 22 5.86 -35.82 4.99
N LYS A 23 7.14 -35.46 5.08
CA LYS A 23 7.94 -35.21 3.86
C LYS A 23 8.10 -36.53 3.12
N THR A 24 7.70 -36.58 1.86
CA THR A 24 7.81 -37.78 1.01
C THR A 24 9.24 -38.32 0.95
N SER A 25 10.26 -37.45 1.00
CA SER A 25 11.67 -37.86 1.04
C SER A 25 12.05 -38.69 2.27
N ALA A 26 11.35 -38.53 3.41
CA ALA A 26 11.60 -39.33 4.60
C ALA A 26 11.07 -40.77 4.46
N LEU A 27 9.95 -40.95 3.72
CA LEU A 27 9.30 -42.24 3.49
C LEU A 27 10.16 -43.19 2.63
N PHE A 28 11.02 -42.64 1.76
CA PHE A 28 11.89 -43.44 0.88
C PHE A 28 13.26 -43.76 1.49
N SER A 29 13.52 -43.39 2.74
CA SER A 29 14.76 -43.78 3.41
C SER A 29 14.68 -45.22 3.93
N LYS A 30 15.70 -46.05 3.68
CA LYS A 30 15.76 -47.47 4.12
C LYS A 30 15.67 -47.68 5.65
N LYS A 31 15.70 -46.60 6.45
CA LYS A 31 15.67 -46.61 7.92
C LYS A 31 14.39 -45.98 8.50
N PHE A 32 13.38 -45.68 7.69
CA PHE A 32 12.16 -45.05 8.19
C PHE A 32 11.24 -46.06 8.87
N ASP A 33 11.21 -46.04 10.21
CA ASP A 33 10.20 -46.76 10.98
C ASP A 33 8.90 -45.94 11.03
N PHE A 34 7.93 -46.36 10.22
CA PHE A 34 6.62 -45.72 10.16
C PHE A 34 5.84 -45.85 11.48
N GLN A 35 5.98 -46.97 12.21
CA GLN A 35 5.27 -47.17 13.47
C GLN A 35 5.81 -46.28 14.58
N GLU A 36 7.14 -46.18 14.69
CA GLU A 36 7.79 -45.27 15.64
C GLU A 36 7.45 -43.81 15.32
N TYR A 37 7.47 -43.43 14.04
CA TYR A 37 7.06 -42.11 13.58
C TYR A 37 5.61 -41.79 14.00
N VAL A 38 4.65 -42.67 13.68
CA VAL A 38 3.24 -42.47 14.05
C VAL A 38 3.06 -42.41 15.56
N LYS A 39 3.78 -43.23 16.33
CA LYS A 39 3.74 -43.21 17.80
C LYS A 39 4.27 -41.89 18.36
N ARG A 40 5.35 -41.36 17.79
CA ARG A 40 5.91 -40.05 18.15
C ARG A 40 4.95 -38.92 17.80
N GLU A 41 4.40 -38.92 16.59
CA GLU A 41 3.42 -37.92 16.16
C GLU A 41 2.17 -37.95 17.04
N LYS A 42 1.62 -39.13 17.35
CA LYS A 42 0.50 -39.28 18.29
C LYS A 42 0.82 -38.67 19.66
N ARG A 43 2.01 -38.92 20.22
CA ARG A 43 2.43 -38.34 21.51
C ARG A 43 2.55 -36.81 21.45
N THR A 44 3.16 -36.27 20.38
CA THR A 44 3.26 -34.83 20.15
C THR A 44 1.87 -34.21 20.01
N TYR A 45 0.98 -34.88 19.28
CA TYR A 45 -0.39 -34.45 19.09
C TYR A 45 -1.20 -34.46 20.38
N THR A 46 -1.16 -35.53 21.18
CA THR A 46 -1.84 -35.59 22.49
C THR A 46 -1.38 -34.46 23.41
N ARG A 47 -0.07 -34.22 23.51
CA ARG A 47 0.47 -33.09 24.29
C ARG A 47 0.01 -31.74 23.76
N TYR A 48 -0.03 -31.57 22.43
CA TYR A 48 -0.54 -30.36 21.82
C TYR A 48 -2.02 -30.16 22.13
N LEU A 49 -2.84 -31.21 22.06
CA LEU A 49 -4.26 -31.17 22.41
C LEU A 49 -4.47 -30.80 23.88
N GLU A 50 -3.72 -31.38 24.82
CA GLU A 50 -3.80 -31.03 26.24
C GLU A 50 -3.46 -29.54 26.48
N ILE A 51 -2.42 -29.03 25.83
CA ILE A 51 -2.05 -27.61 25.88
C ILE A 51 -3.17 -26.74 25.30
N MET A 52 -3.75 -27.16 24.17
CA MET A 52 -4.81 -26.42 23.49
C MET A 52 -6.13 -26.45 24.26
N GLU A 53 -6.49 -27.57 24.88
CA GLU A 53 -7.69 -27.69 25.71
C GLU A 53 -7.60 -26.78 26.94
N ASN A 54 -6.46 -26.79 27.62
CA ASN A 54 -6.20 -25.89 28.74
C ASN A 54 -6.22 -24.41 28.31
N ARG A 55 -5.66 -24.08 27.14
CA ARG A 55 -5.74 -22.72 26.56
C ARG A 55 -7.16 -22.35 26.13
N SER A 56 -7.92 -23.31 25.61
CA SER A 56 -9.28 -23.10 25.11
C SER A 56 -10.24 -22.76 26.24
N LYS A 57 -10.13 -23.45 27.37
CA LYS A 57 -11.05 -23.23 28.51
C LYS A 57 -10.91 -21.84 29.12
N THR A 58 -9.69 -21.29 29.17
CA THR A 58 -9.42 -20.06 29.93
C THR A 58 -9.22 -18.83 29.03
N TYR A 59 -8.43 -18.95 27.98
CA TYR A 59 -7.98 -17.80 27.17
C TYR A 59 -8.85 -17.57 25.94
N PHE A 60 -9.26 -18.66 25.30
CA PHE A 60 -9.99 -18.60 24.04
C PHE A 60 -11.41 -18.04 24.20
N ASN A 61 -12.14 -18.50 25.23
CA ASN A 61 -13.48 -17.98 25.53
C ASN A 61 -13.45 -16.47 25.84
N GLN A 62 -12.43 -15.99 26.54
CA GLN A 62 -12.26 -14.58 26.84
C GLN A 62 -12.00 -13.75 25.58
N ILE A 63 -11.14 -14.24 24.67
CA ILE A 63 -10.86 -13.54 23.41
C ILE A 63 -12.08 -13.53 22.50
N ILE A 64 -12.76 -14.67 22.30
CA ILE A 64 -13.98 -14.70 21.48
C ILE A 64 -15.03 -13.75 22.06
N GLY A 65 -15.28 -13.84 23.36
CA GLY A 65 -16.25 -12.98 24.04
C GLY A 65 -15.91 -11.50 23.86
N LEU A 66 -14.63 -11.14 23.99
CA LEU A 66 -14.14 -9.80 23.69
C LEU A 66 -14.41 -9.42 22.22
N LEU A 67 -13.97 -10.22 21.25
CA LEU A 67 -14.13 -9.92 19.84
C LEU A 67 -15.60 -9.81 19.41
N MET A 68 -16.49 -10.62 19.99
CA MET A 68 -17.94 -10.49 19.79
C MET A 68 -18.47 -9.16 20.33
N MET A 69 -18.04 -8.76 21.53
CA MET A 69 -18.41 -7.45 22.10
C MET A 69 -17.85 -6.26 21.30
N LEU A 70 -16.71 -6.44 20.62
CA LEU A 70 -16.10 -5.41 19.77
C LEU A 70 -16.76 -5.31 18.39
N ASP A 71 -17.40 -6.38 17.90
CA ASP A 71 -17.93 -6.42 16.54
C ASP A 71 -19.03 -5.36 16.34
N GLU A 72 -20.02 -5.29 17.23
CA GLU A 72 -21.13 -4.34 17.12
C GLU A 72 -20.70 -2.85 17.07
N PRO A 73 -19.85 -2.34 17.98
CA PRO A 73 -19.42 -0.96 17.93
C PRO A 73 -18.39 -0.67 16.85
N TYR A 74 -17.42 -1.55 16.58
CA TYR A 74 -16.25 -1.21 15.76
C TYR A 74 -16.28 -1.81 14.35
N SER A 75 -17.16 -2.77 14.07
CA SER A 75 -17.25 -3.36 12.72
C SER A 75 -17.66 -2.33 11.68
N VAL A 76 -18.48 -1.32 11.99
CA VAL A 76 -18.82 -0.28 11.00
C VAL A 76 -17.61 0.58 10.64
N ASP A 77 -16.79 0.93 11.63
CA ASP A 77 -15.57 1.72 11.44
C ASP A 77 -14.52 0.95 10.62
N VAL A 78 -14.47 -0.37 10.80
CA VAL A 78 -13.46 -1.26 10.22
C VAL A 78 -13.95 -1.87 8.89
N ARG A 79 -15.14 -2.48 8.87
CA ARG A 79 -15.76 -3.15 7.72
C ARG A 79 -16.53 -2.22 6.79
N HIS A 80 -17.01 -1.09 7.27
CA HIS A 80 -18.00 -0.26 6.58
C HIS A 80 -19.28 -1.02 6.22
N ILE A 81 -19.65 -2.00 7.05
CA ILE A 81 -20.88 -2.79 6.91
C ILE A 81 -21.66 -2.63 8.20
N PHE A 82 -22.91 -2.19 8.07
CA PHE A 82 -23.89 -2.18 9.14
C PHE A 82 -24.99 -3.18 8.81
N HIS A 83 -25.38 -3.99 9.79
CA HIS A 83 -26.46 -4.95 9.66
C HIS A 83 -27.68 -4.41 10.44
N PRO A 84 -28.61 -3.68 9.80
CA PRO A 84 -29.80 -3.20 10.48
C PRO A 84 -30.65 -4.38 10.95
N ASN A 85 -31.37 -4.18 12.06
CA ASN A 85 -32.43 -5.11 12.42
C ASN A 85 -33.60 -4.91 11.44
N PRO A 86 -33.97 -5.93 10.64
CA PRO A 86 -35.04 -5.78 9.66
C PRO A 86 -36.40 -5.50 10.29
N ASP A 87 -36.59 -5.83 11.57
CA ASP A 87 -37.84 -5.62 12.30
C ASP A 87 -37.91 -4.26 13.03
N ASP A 88 -36.88 -3.41 12.88
CA ASP A 88 -36.80 -2.10 13.53
C ASP A 88 -36.35 -1.02 12.54
N ASP A 89 -37.32 -0.26 12.02
CA ASP A 89 -37.12 0.86 11.09
C ASP A 89 -36.16 1.92 11.63
N ASN A 90 -36.00 2.01 12.96
CA ASN A 90 -35.12 2.97 13.62
C ASN A 90 -33.78 2.36 14.05
N SER A 91 -33.45 1.13 13.64
CA SER A 91 -32.25 0.43 14.09
C SER A 91 -30.95 1.19 13.80
N ILE A 92 -30.84 1.84 12.64
CA ILE A 92 -29.68 2.67 12.28
C ILE A 92 -29.58 3.89 13.20
N LEU A 93 -30.68 4.62 13.43
CA LEU A 93 -30.69 5.82 14.27
C LEU A 93 -30.37 5.48 15.73
N LYS A 94 -30.94 4.39 16.24
CA LYS A 94 -30.66 3.88 17.59
C LYS A 94 -29.19 3.51 17.75
N TRP A 95 -28.62 2.80 16.76
CA TRP A 95 -27.21 2.45 16.77
C TRP A 95 -26.31 3.69 16.72
N ASP A 96 -26.58 4.66 15.85
CA ASP A 96 -25.80 5.90 15.74
C ASP A 96 -25.84 6.71 17.05
N GLN A 97 -27.01 6.87 17.66
CA GLN A 97 -27.15 7.52 18.97
C GLN A 97 -26.37 6.77 20.07
N TRP A 98 -26.49 5.44 20.10
CA TRP A 98 -25.76 4.60 21.05
C TRP A 98 -24.23 4.72 20.86
N LYS A 99 -23.75 4.70 19.61
CA LYS A 99 -22.34 4.86 19.25
C LYS A 99 -21.82 6.25 19.62
N LYS A 100 -22.57 7.32 19.35
CA LYS A 100 -22.20 8.71 19.72
C LYS A 100 -22.01 8.89 21.22
N ASN A 101 -22.77 8.17 22.04
CA ASN A 101 -22.67 8.25 23.49
C ASN A 101 -21.36 7.67 24.06
N LYS A 102 -20.57 6.90 23.28
CA LYS A 102 -19.23 6.34 23.63
C LYS A 102 -19.11 5.58 24.95
N LYS A 103 -20.21 5.35 25.67
CA LYS A 103 -20.24 4.59 26.94
C LYS A 103 -19.96 3.10 26.73
N TYR A 104 -20.09 2.59 25.51
CA TYR A 104 -19.87 1.20 25.16
C TYR A 104 -18.42 0.75 25.42
N SER A 105 -17.41 1.58 25.14
CA SER A 105 -16.00 1.18 25.30
C SER A 105 -15.65 0.89 26.76
N LYS A 106 -16.04 1.79 27.68
CA LYS A 106 -15.89 1.56 29.13
C LYS A 106 -16.68 0.35 29.61
N SER A 107 -17.89 0.14 29.08
CA SER A 107 -18.74 -1.01 29.42
C SER A 107 -18.13 -2.34 28.98
N ILE A 108 -17.64 -2.42 27.74
CA ILE A 108 -16.96 -3.60 27.18
C ILE A 108 -15.68 -3.90 27.97
N HIS A 109 -14.87 -2.87 28.26
CA HIS A 109 -13.66 -3.05 29.06
C HIS A 109 -13.99 -3.63 30.44
N ARG A 110 -14.97 -3.06 31.15
CA ARG A 110 -15.43 -3.58 32.45
C ARG A 110 -15.96 -5.00 32.37
N LYS A 111 -16.77 -5.32 31.35
CA LYS A 111 -17.35 -6.67 31.15
C LYS A 111 -16.30 -7.71 30.77
N SER A 112 -15.24 -7.30 30.07
CA SER A 112 -14.15 -8.20 29.69
C SER A 112 -13.33 -8.69 30.89
N GLY A 113 -13.28 -7.91 31.97
CA GLY A 113 -12.43 -8.20 33.14
C GLY A 113 -10.92 -8.11 32.87
N LEU A 114 -10.51 -7.66 31.68
CA LEU A 114 -9.11 -7.59 31.26
C LEU A 114 -8.53 -6.21 31.57
N LEU A 115 -7.26 -6.17 32.01
CA LEU A 115 -6.52 -4.91 32.12
C LEU A 115 -6.12 -4.42 30.72
N ILE A 116 -5.85 -3.12 30.59
CA ILE A 116 -5.33 -2.53 29.33
C ILE A 116 -4.05 -3.27 28.87
N LYS A 117 -3.18 -3.64 29.82
CA LYS A 117 -1.96 -4.39 29.53
C LYS A 117 -2.25 -5.78 28.95
N ASP A 118 -3.30 -6.46 29.42
CA ASP A 118 -3.71 -7.76 28.90
C ASP A 118 -4.24 -7.64 27.47
N LEU A 119 -5.03 -6.59 27.19
CA LEU A 119 -5.49 -6.27 25.84
C LEU A 119 -4.33 -6.04 24.88
N GLU A 120 -3.26 -5.35 25.30
CA GLU A 120 -2.06 -5.18 24.49
C GLU A 120 -1.32 -6.50 24.22
N VAL A 121 -1.26 -7.39 25.22
CA VAL A 121 -0.63 -8.71 25.07
C VAL A 121 -1.43 -9.57 24.08
N ILE A 122 -2.76 -9.59 24.23
CA ILE A 122 -3.66 -10.29 23.30
C ILE A 122 -3.52 -9.71 21.89
N TYR A 123 -3.51 -8.38 21.76
CA TYR A 123 -3.30 -7.72 20.48
C TYR A 123 -2.02 -8.18 19.78
N ARG A 124 -0.87 -8.12 20.49
CA ARG A 124 0.42 -8.52 19.93
C ARG A 124 0.44 -10.00 19.56
N ARG A 125 -0.21 -10.85 20.36
CA ARG A 125 -0.31 -12.28 20.09
C ARG A 125 -1.13 -12.57 18.84
N LEU A 126 -2.33 -12.01 18.74
CA LEU A 126 -3.18 -12.15 17.56
C LEU A 126 -2.51 -11.57 16.31
N ALA A 127 -1.76 -10.48 16.44
CA ALA A 127 -1.01 -9.89 15.35
C ALA A 127 0.13 -10.79 14.86
N PHE A 128 0.82 -11.47 15.77
CA PHE A 128 1.81 -12.49 15.43
C PHE A 128 1.17 -13.70 14.71
N ASP A 129 0.07 -14.21 15.25
CA ASP A 129 -0.64 -15.36 14.69
C ASP A 129 -1.20 -15.02 13.28
N ALA A 130 -1.77 -13.83 13.09
CA ALA A 130 -2.25 -13.33 11.80
C ALA A 130 -1.12 -13.25 10.75
N ASN A 131 0.03 -12.68 11.13
CA ASN A 131 1.18 -12.56 10.22
C ASN A 131 1.78 -13.92 9.83
N ASN A 132 1.77 -14.91 10.73
CA ASN A 132 2.26 -16.26 10.44
C ASN A 132 1.28 -17.06 9.58
N LEU A 133 -0.01 -16.81 9.77
CA LEU A 133 -1.08 -17.44 9.01
C LEU A 133 -1.11 -16.93 7.56
N ASP A 134 -0.85 -15.63 7.36
CA ASP A 134 -1.02 -14.98 6.07
C ASP A 134 0.05 -15.39 5.04
N PRO A 135 -0.29 -16.15 3.99
CA PRO A 135 0.66 -16.54 2.95
C PRO A 135 1.13 -15.35 2.10
N ILE A 136 0.43 -14.22 2.15
CA ILE A 136 0.77 -12.99 1.44
C ILE A 136 1.20 -11.87 2.40
N ASN A 137 1.68 -12.20 3.61
CA ASN A 137 2.12 -11.22 4.61
C ASN A 137 3.17 -10.22 4.07
N LYS A 138 4.06 -10.65 3.16
CA LYS A 138 5.05 -9.78 2.50
C LYS A 138 4.40 -8.70 1.64
N TRP A 139 3.15 -8.91 1.22
CA TRP A 139 2.37 -8.00 0.39
C TRP A 139 1.45 -7.11 1.24
N ASN A 140 1.57 -7.13 2.57
CA ASN A 140 0.75 -6.32 3.47
C ASN A 140 0.63 -4.84 3.09
N PRO A 141 1.70 -4.12 2.68
CA PRO A 141 1.56 -2.75 2.20
C PRO A 141 0.59 -2.63 1.03
N PHE A 142 0.73 -3.50 0.03
CA PHE A 142 -0.18 -3.55 -1.10
C PHE A 142 -1.60 -3.89 -0.65
N MET A 143 -1.77 -4.91 0.19
CA MET A 143 -3.07 -5.29 0.71
C MET A 143 -3.75 -4.15 1.47
N SER A 144 -3.01 -3.25 2.11
CA SER A 144 -3.60 -2.07 2.77
C SER A 144 -4.15 -1.03 1.79
N THR A 145 -3.76 -1.06 0.51
CA THR A 145 -4.31 -0.20 -0.56
C THR A 145 -5.57 -0.78 -1.22
N ILE A 146 -5.82 -2.08 -1.07
CA ILE A 146 -6.92 -2.77 -1.73
C ILE A 146 -8.23 -2.58 -0.96
N ARG A 147 -9.31 -2.28 -1.70
CA ARG A 147 -10.67 -2.20 -1.12
C ARG A 147 -11.04 -3.49 -0.42
N ARG A 148 -11.62 -3.36 0.77
CA ARG A 148 -11.99 -4.50 1.62
C ARG A 148 -12.92 -5.50 0.94
N SER A 149 -13.90 -5.04 0.16
CA SER A 149 -14.79 -5.92 -0.61
C SER A 149 -14.03 -6.86 -1.55
N LYS A 150 -12.90 -6.40 -2.12
CA LYS A 150 -12.04 -7.23 -2.98
C LYS A 150 -11.17 -8.21 -2.19
N LYS A 151 -10.86 -7.91 -0.92
CA LYS A 151 -10.16 -8.86 -0.05
C LYS A 151 -11.02 -10.09 0.27
N ARG A 152 -12.35 -10.00 0.15
CA ARG A 152 -13.28 -11.14 0.32
C ARG A 152 -13.20 -12.17 -0.81
N ASP A 153 -12.57 -11.82 -1.93
CA ASP A 153 -12.30 -12.74 -3.03
C ASP A 153 -11.11 -13.67 -2.74
N LEU A 154 -10.31 -13.36 -1.70
CA LEU A 154 -9.27 -14.26 -1.22
C LEU A 154 -9.88 -15.60 -0.74
N ARG A 155 -9.04 -16.62 -0.66
CA ARG A 155 -9.42 -17.97 -0.25
C ARG A 155 -8.45 -18.54 0.77
N GLY A 156 -8.92 -19.53 1.54
CA GLY A 156 -8.09 -20.25 2.51
C GLY A 156 -7.47 -19.34 3.56
N ASP A 157 -6.17 -19.50 3.79
CA ASP A 157 -5.43 -18.77 4.83
C ASP A 157 -5.39 -17.28 4.62
N ALA A 158 -5.29 -16.81 3.37
CA ALA A 158 -5.20 -15.40 3.06
C ALA A 158 -6.47 -14.66 3.50
N LEU A 159 -7.66 -15.22 3.22
CA LEU A 159 -8.93 -14.64 3.65
C LEU A 159 -9.03 -14.59 5.18
N ILE A 160 -8.65 -15.68 5.82
CA ILE A 160 -8.74 -15.83 7.28
C ILE A 160 -7.78 -14.86 7.97
N ALA A 161 -6.58 -14.64 7.43
CA ALA A 161 -5.68 -13.61 7.91
C ALA A 161 -6.28 -12.20 7.81
N GLN A 162 -7.05 -11.89 6.75
CA GLN A 162 -7.75 -10.61 6.68
C GLN A 162 -8.80 -10.49 7.80
N ASP A 163 -9.50 -11.56 8.17
CA ASP A 163 -10.41 -11.52 9.32
C ASP A 163 -9.68 -11.26 10.65
N TYR A 164 -8.46 -11.79 10.82
CA TYR A 164 -7.62 -11.43 11.96
C TYR A 164 -7.22 -9.95 11.94
N PHE A 165 -6.84 -9.41 10.78
CA PHE A 165 -6.50 -7.99 10.66
C PHE A 165 -7.70 -7.10 11.00
N ASP A 166 -8.90 -7.52 10.65
CA ASP A 166 -10.14 -6.85 11.01
C ASP A 166 -10.36 -6.85 12.54
N ALA A 167 -10.20 -8.01 13.18
CA ALA A 167 -10.26 -8.16 14.63
C ALA A 167 -9.25 -7.26 15.34
N LEU A 168 -8.01 -7.23 14.84
CA LEU A 168 -6.94 -6.41 15.38
C LEU A 168 -7.24 -4.92 15.24
N GLU A 169 -7.78 -4.47 14.11
CA GLU A 169 -8.16 -3.07 13.92
C GLU A 169 -9.25 -2.64 14.91
N MET A 170 -10.26 -3.48 15.13
CA MET A 170 -11.29 -3.24 16.16
C MET A 170 -10.69 -3.18 17.57
N MET A 171 -9.77 -4.08 17.91
CA MET A 171 -9.06 -4.05 19.19
C MET A 171 -8.20 -2.80 19.34
N ALA A 172 -7.52 -2.35 18.28
CA ALA A 172 -6.70 -1.14 18.31
C ALA A 172 -7.54 0.11 18.54
N LEU A 173 -8.71 0.21 17.89
CA LEU A 173 -9.68 1.28 18.13
C LEU A 173 -10.17 1.27 19.58
N HIS A 174 -10.50 0.10 20.10
CA HIS A 174 -10.93 -0.06 21.49
C HIS A 174 -9.85 0.38 22.49
N ILE A 175 -8.62 -0.12 22.34
CA ILE A 175 -7.48 0.26 23.19
C ILE A 175 -7.26 1.77 23.14
N LYS A 176 -7.33 2.37 21.95
CA LYS A 176 -7.18 3.82 21.77
C LYS A 176 -8.28 4.61 22.48
N GLU A 177 -9.53 4.16 22.41
CA GLU A 177 -10.63 4.84 23.10
C GLU A 177 -10.54 4.78 24.63
N ILE A 178 -10.08 3.66 25.19
CA ILE A 178 -10.02 3.49 26.65
C ILE A 178 -8.73 4.05 27.27
N SER A 179 -7.62 4.04 26.54
CA SER A 179 -6.29 4.39 27.07
C SER A 179 -5.63 5.60 26.39
N GLY A 180 -6.17 6.08 25.26
CA GLY A 180 -5.53 7.07 24.41
C GLY A 180 -4.35 6.54 23.58
N LYS A 181 -3.87 5.32 23.86
CA LYS A 181 -2.72 4.73 23.19
C LYS A 181 -3.07 4.19 21.81
N THR A 182 -2.30 4.59 20.81
CA THR A 182 -2.42 4.03 19.46
C THR A 182 -1.57 2.78 19.35
N MET A 183 -2.18 1.67 18.92
CA MET A 183 -1.45 0.44 18.63
C MET A 183 -0.78 0.53 17.26
N LEU A 184 0.39 -0.10 17.11
CA LEU A 184 1.06 -0.22 15.82
C LEU A 184 0.17 -1.00 14.86
N HIS A 185 0.17 -0.65 13.58
CA HIS A 185 -0.54 -1.41 12.56
C HIS A 185 -0.01 -2.86 12.50
N VAL A 186 -0.83 -3.83 12.12
CA VAL A 186 -0.47 -5.26 12.18
C VAL A 186 0.76 -5.60 11.33
N SER A 187 0.92 -4.94 10.18
CA SER A 187 2.13 -5.09 9.35
C SER A 187 3.41 -4.55 9.99
N ASP A 188 3.27 -3.69 11.01
CA ASP A 188 4.37 -3.04 11.75
C ASP A 188 4.52 -3.64 13.15
N SER A 189 3.62 -4.54 13.53
CA SER A 189 3.62 -5.22 14.81
C SER A 189 4.64 -6.34 14.92
N ASN A 190 5.35 -6.68 13.83
CA ASN A 190 6.46 -7.61 13.87
C ASN A 190 7.63 -6.96 14.61
N PRO A 191 7.95 -7.38 15.85
CA PRO A 191 8.98 -6.74 16.67
C PRO A 191 10.39 -6.85 16.06
N TRP A 192 10.59 -7.72 15.07
CA TRP A 192 11.86 -7.88 14.36
C TRP A 192 12.05 -6.87 13.21
N LEU A 193 10.99 -6.19 12.77
CA LEU A 193 11.06 -5.17 11.73
C LEU A 193 11.02 -3.80 12.39
N ASN A 194 12.14 -3.07 12.30
CA ASN A 194 12.32 -1.76 12.91
C ASN A 194 11.13 -0.83 12.63
N ASN A 195 10.60 -0.21 13.69
CA ASN A 195 9.55 0.82 13.62
C ASN A 195 10.05 1.95 12.69
N GLY A 196 9.43 2.10 11.52
CA GLY A 196 9.80 3.13 10.54
C GLY A 196 10.34 2.63 9.20
N TRP A 197 10.41 1.31 8.96
CA TRP A 197 10.82 0.79 7.65
C TRP A 197 9.92 1.31 6.50
N LYS A 198 8.62 1.49 6.76
CA LYS A 198 7.68 2.09 5.80
C LYS A 198 7.98 3.54 5.50
N GLU A 199 8.36 4.31 6.52
CA GLU A 199 8.76 5.69 6.35
C GLU A 199 10.07 5.80 5.57
N MET A 200 11.00 4.86 5.78
CA MET A 200 12.24 4.79 5.00
C MET A 200 11.97 4.42 3.54
N LYS A 201 11.02 3.51 3.30
CA LYS A 201 10.75 2.98 1.96
C LYS A 201 9.79 3.85 1.14
N TYR A 202 8.74 4.38 1.77
CA TYR A 202 7.67 5.14 1.12
C TYR A 202 7.71 6.64 1.47
N GLY A 203 8.56 7.07 2.41
CA GLY A 203 8.75 8.48 2.75
C GLY A 203 8.07 8.92 4.05
N LYS A 204 8.45 10.11 4.52
CA LYS A 204 7.97 10.71 5.78
C LYS A 204 7.08 11.93 5.52
N PRO A 205 5.93 12.08 6.21
CA PRO A 205 5.28 11.07 7.06
C PRO A 205 4.65 9.94 6.22
N TYR A 206 4.65 8.71 6.73
CA TYR A 206 3.93 7.61 6.09
C TYR A 206 2.43 7.74 6.38
N ASP A 207 1.64 7.94 5.34
CA ASP A 207 0.17 7.94 5.43
C ASP A 207 -0.42 7.09 4.31
N ILE A 208 -1.00 5.94 4.67
CA ILE A 208 -1.65 5.02 3.71
C ILE A 208 -2.88 5.65 3.02
N LYS A 209 -3.47 6.70 3.61
CA LYS A 209 -4.62 7.40 3.01
C LYS A 209 -4.19 8.33 1.88
N SER A 210 -2.95 8.83 1.91
CA SER A 210 -2.38 9.68 0.86
C SER A 210 -2.23 8.91 -0.46
N GLU A 211 -2.73 9.49 -1.55
CA GLU A 211 -2.58 8.93 -2.90
C GLU A 211 -1.12 8.80 -3.31
N LYS A 212 -0.26 9.74 -2.89
CA LYS A 212 1.20 9.64 -3.05
C LYS A 212 1.76 8.34 -2.46
N THR A 213 1.43 8.03 -1.21
CA THR A 213 1.89 6.80 -0.55
C THR A 213 1.34 5.55 -1.24
N LYS A 214 0.06 5.55 -1.62
CA LYS A 214 -0.55 4.43 -2.35
C LYS A 214 0.16 4.19 -3.68
N LYS A 215 0.46 5.24 -4.44
CA LYS A 215 1.22 5.16 -5.70
C LYS A 215 2.61 4.56 -5.48
N GLN A 216 3.32 5.00 -4.44
CA GLN A 216 4.64 4.44 -4.11
C GLN A 216 4.56 2.96 -3.72
N ILE A 217 3.57 2.57 -2.92
CA ILE A 217 3.32 1.17 -2.61
C ILE A 217 3.05 0.39 -3.90
N LEU A 218 2.10 0.83 -4.74
CA LEU A 218 1.78 0.18 -6.02
C LEU A 218 3.00 0.02 -6.93
N SER A 219 3.90 1.02 -6.92
CA SER A 219 5.12 1.02 -7.72
C SER A 219 6.06 -0.15 -7.41
N ASP A 220 5.98 -0.73 -6.21
CA ASP A 220 6.79 -1.89 -5.81
C ASP A 220 6.23 -3.23 -6.31
N PHE A 221 4.94 -3.29 -6.63
CA PHE A 221 4.25 -4.53 -7.01
C PHE A 221 3.97 -4.60 -8.52
N LEU A 222 4.12 -3.48 -9.23
CA LEU A 222 3.86 -3.40 -10.66
C LEU A 222 5.17 -3.49 -11.47
N LYS A 223 5.13 -4.24 -12.57
CA LYS A 223 6.24 -4.33 -13.54
C LYS A 223 6.55 -2.98 -14.21
N SER A 224 5.56 -2.10 -14.29
CA SER A 224 5.65 -0.73 -14.77
C SER A 224 4.99 0.19 -13.74
N ARG A 225 5.70 1.24 -13.31
CA ARG A 225 5.17 2.17 -12.33
C ARG A 225 4.00 2.98 -12.91
N PRO A 226 2.98 3.32 -12.10
CA PRO A 226 1.97 4.28 -12.52
C PRO A 226 2.64 5.62 -12.84
N VAL A 227 2.05 6.40 -13.74
CA VAL A 227 2.58 7.73 -14.07
C VAL A 227 2.55 8.59 -12.81
N THR A 228 3.71 9.14 -12.46
CA THR A 228 3.91 10.12 -11.38
C THR A 228 4.37 11.46 -11.92
N THR A 229 4.96 11.47 -13.11
CA THR A 229 5.51 12.65 -13.75
C THR A 229 5.09 12.70 -15.20
N SER A 230 4.54 13.82 -15.64
CA SER A 230 4.22 14.08 -17.04
C SER A 230 5.13 15.18 -17.58
N ILE A 231 5.89 14.87 -18.63
CA ILE A 231 6.68 15.86 -19.37
C ILE A 231 5.98 16.09 -20.70
N ILE A 232 5.54 17.32 -20.91
CA ILE A 232 4.88 17.73 -22.14
C ILE A 232 5.92 18.41 -23.02
N VAL A 233 6.08 17.90 -24.24
CA VAL A 233 7.03 18.39 -25.23
C VAL A 233 6.31 18.72 -26.54
N GLU A 234 6.83 19.70 -27.28
CA GLU A 234 6.20 20.20 -28.50
C GLU A 234 6.24 19.19 -29.66
N GLY A 235 7.44 18.73 -30.01
CA GLY A 235 7.71 17.95 -31.20
C GLY A 235 8.58 16.73 -30.95
N LYS A 236 8.94 16.05 -32.04
CA LYS A 236 9.76 14.83 -32.01
C LYS A 236 11.19 15.11 -31.56
N THR A 237 11.70 16.30 -31.84
CA THR A 237 13.08 16.68 -31.54
C THR A 237 13.28 16.81 -30.03
N GLU A 238 12.39 17.54 -29.35
CA GLU A 238 12.38 17.72 -27.90
C GLU A 238 12.16 16.39 -27.18
N GLU A 239 11.28 15.53 -27.71
CA GLU A 239 11.07 14.19 -27.17
C GLU A 239 12.38 13.36 -27.22
N LYS A 240 13.06 13.34 -28.38
CA LYS A 240 14.33 12.62 -28.54
C LYS A 240 15.40 13.15 -27.59
N VAL A 241 15.54 14.47 -27.46
CA VAL A 241 16.53 15.11 -26.58
C VAL A 241 16.22 14.80 -25.11
N THR A 242 14.96 14.94 -24.69
CA THR A 242 14.51 14.63 -23.33
C THR A 242 14.83 13.18 -22.95
N ARG A 243 14.51 12.23 -23.84
CA ARG A 243 14.79 10.80 -23.61
C ARG A 243 16.28 10.50 -23.51
N LYS A 244 17.14 11.17 -24.27
CA LYS A 244 18.61 11.01 -24.15
C LYS A 244 19.14 11.55 -22.84
N ILE A 245 18.73 12.77 -22.45
CA ILE A 245 19.14 13.37 -21.17
C ILE A 245 18.74 12.42 -20.03
N MET A 246 17.52 11.86 -20.07
CA MET A 246 17.05 10.84 -19.13
C MET A 246 17.96 9.61 -19.10
N LYS A 247 18.32 9.05 -20.25
CA LYS A 247 19.22 7.90 -20.33
C LYS A 247 20.57 8.18 -19.66
N GLN A 248 21.12 9.39 -19.87
CA GLN A 248 22.38 9.83 -19.28
C GLN A 248 22.31 10.02 -17.75
N VAL A 249 21.11 10.28 -17.21
CA VAL A 249 20.85 10.24 -15.75
C VAL A 249 20.36 8.87 -15.26
N TYR A 250 20.69 7.78 -15.98
CA TYR A 250 20.36 6.39 -15.64
C TYR A 250 18.84 6.06 -15.65
N VAL A 251 18.06 6.82 -16.42
CA VAL A 251 16.65 6.54 -16.68
C VAL A 251 16.52 5.91 -18.08
N GLU A 252 16.78 4.60 -18.16
CA GLU A 252 16.74 3.86 -19.43
C GLU A 252 15.33 3.71 -20.00
N ASN A 253 14.33 3.61 -19.12
CA ASN A 253 12.93 3.45 -19.49
C ASN A 253 12.09 4.39 -18.60
N PRO A 254 11.86 5.63 -19.07
CA PRO A 254 11.09 6.65 -18.35
C PRO A 254 9.72 6.12 -17.90
N GLU A 255 9.04 5.37 -18.76
CA GLU A 255 7.70 4.84 -18.52
C GLU A 255 7.71 3.83 -17.37
N LYS A 256 8.71 2.94 -17.29
CA LYS A 256 8.90 2.04 -16.14
C LYS A 256 9.17 2.80 -14.85
N GLN A 257 9.70 4.01 -14.91
CA GLN A 257 9.95 4.85 -13.75
C GLN A 257 8.77 5.76 -13.39
N GLY A 258 7.64 5.69 -14.11
CA GLY A 258 6.47 6.53 -13.88
C GLY A 258 6.56 7.90 -14.56
N ILE A 259 7.48 8.07 -15.52
CA ILE A 259 7.62 9.29 -16.31
C ILE A 259 6.96 9.07 -17.66
N HIS A 260 5.92 9.85 -17.93
CA HIS A 260 5.24 9.87 -19.21
C HIS A 260 5.66 11.11 -20.00
N ILE A 261 6.22 10.91 -21.19
CA ILE A 261 6.58 11.99 -22.10
C ILE A 261 5.48 12.10 -23.15
N TYR A 262 4.73 13.21 -23.12
CA TYR A 262 3.65 13.49 -24.04
C TYR A 262 4.10 14.47 -25.11
N ASN A 263 4.22 13.98 -26.34
CA ASN A 263 4.55 14.76 -27.51
C ASN A 263 3.27 15.34 -28.14
N ILE A 264 3.18 16.67 -28.21
CA ILE A 264 2.00 17.36 -28.74
C ILE A 264 1.92 17.27 -30.28
N ARG A 265 3.01 16.88 -30.95
CA ARG A 265 3.12 16.75 -32.42
C ARG A 265 2.94 18.09 -33.13
N GLY A 266 3.63 19.12 -32.63
CA GLY A 266 3.71 20.46 -33.19
C GLY A 266 2.59 21.41 -32.75
N SER A 267 2.85 22.71 -32.89
CA SER A 267 1.96 23.82 -32.52
C SER A 267 0.55 23.74 -33.16
N GLY A 268 0.42 23.10 -34.33
CA GLY A 268 -0.87 22.91 -35.01
C GLY A 268 -1.86 21.98 -34.27
N ASN A 269 -1.38 21.07 -33.42
CA ASN A 269 -2.21 20.18 -32.59
C ASN A 269 -2.45 20.74 -31.17
N LEU A 270 -1.82 21.88 -30.89
CA LEU A 270 -1.76 22.57 -29.61
C LEU A 270 -3.04 23.41 -29.42
N THR A 271 -4.18 22.72 -29.37
CA THR A 271 -5.45 23.37 -29.02
C THR A 271 -5.52 23.56 -27.50
N GLN A 272 -6.11 24.68 -27.08
CA GLN A 272 -6.34 24.97 -25.66
C GLN A 272 -7.05 23.79 -24.96
N ARG A 273 -8.00 23.16 -25.64
CA ARG A 273 -8.78 22.02 -25.13
C ARG A 273 -7.92 20.78 -24.86
N ASN A 274 -6.96 20.46 -25.72
CA ASN A 274 -6.11 19.28 -25.56
C ASN A 274 -5.14 19.43 -24.39
N ILE A 275 -4.50 20.61 -24.28
CA ILE A 275 -3.61 20.92 -23.15
C ILE A 275 -4.38 20.98 -21.84
N ASP A 276 -5.54 21.63 -21.83
CA ASP A 276 -6.38 21.71 -20.63
C ASP A 276 -6.80 20.32 -20.17
N GLY A 277 -7.29 19.47 -21.08
CA GLY A 277 -7.70 18.10 -20.74
C GLY A 277 -6.56 17.27 -20.17
N TYR A 278 -5.36 17.41 -20.74
CA TYR A 278 -4.17 16.70 -20.26
C TYR A 278 -3.70 17.21 -18.90
N ILE A 279 -3.63 18.53 -18.71
CA ILE A 279 -3.26 19.16 -17.43
C ILE A 279 -4.29 18.82 -16.35
N THR A 280 -5.59 18.91 -16.65
CA THR A 280 -6.66 18.54 -15.71
C THR A 280 -6.54 17.08 -15.29
N ARG A 281 -6.33 16.16 -16.24
CA ARG A 281 -6.15 14.74 -15.93
C ARG A 281 -4.89 14.51 -15.09
N ALA A 282 -3.76 15.10 -15.46
CA ALA A 282 -2.52 14.96 -14.72
C ALA A 282 -2.65 15.52 -13.28
N ASN A 283 -3.40 16.60 -13.08
CA ASN A 283 -3.68 17.13 -11.73
C ASN A 283 -4.64 16.25 -10.92
N LEU A 284 -5.69 15.71 -11.54
CA LEU A 284 -6.60 14.75 -10.89
C LEU A 284 -5.86 13.50 -10.44
N GLU A 285 -4.88 13.07 -11.24
CA GLU A 285 -4.00 11.96 -10.91
C GLU A 285 -2.87 12.38 -9.95
N GLU A 286 -2.76 13.63 -9.50
CA GLU A 286 -1.64 14.13 -8.67
C GLU A 286 -0.25 13.86 -9.29
N ASN A 287 -0.12 14.02 -10.61
CA ASN A 287 1.15 13.90 -11.32
C ASN A 287 1.89 15.24 -11.31
N GLU A 288 3.21 15.21 -11.14
CA GLU A 288 4.03 16.40 -11.37
C GLU A 288 4.12 16.68 -12.86
N ILE A 289 3.77 17.90 -13.26
CA ILE A 289 3.75 18.32 -14.67
C ILE A 289 4.97 19.20 -14.95
N TYR A 290 5.71 18.84 -16.00
CA TYR A 290 6.78 19.63 -16.61
C TYR A 290 6.40 19.96 -18.04
N ILE A 291 6.66 21.19 -18.45
CA ILE A 291 6.33 21.64 -19.81
C ILE A 291 7.56 22.27 -20.44
N ILE A 292 7.87 21.81 -21.66
CA ILE A 292 8.94 22.28 -22.53
C ILE A 292 8.29 22.63 -23.88
N LEU A 293 8.20 23.92 -24.19
CA LEU A 293 7.46 24.42 -25.35
C LEU A 293 8.18 25.61 -26.00
N ASP A 294 7.98 25.80 -27.29
CA ASP A 294 8.50 26.96 -28.03
C ASP A 294 7.70 28.23 -27.72
N GLN A 295 8.25 29.38 -28.14
CA GLN A 295 7.70 30.69 -27.81
C GLN A 295 6.24 30.85 -28.28
N ASP A 296 5.91 30.29 -29.43
CA ASP A 296 4.60 30.36 -30.07
C ASP A 296 3.52 29.62 -29.29
N ALA A 297 3.92 28.57 -28.58
CA ALA A 297 3.06 27.74 -27.74
C ALA A 297 2.82 28.35 -26.34
N LYS A 298 3.58 29.40 -25.96
CA LYS A 298 3.49 30.09 -24.65
C LYS A 298 2.07 30.54 -24.30
N LYS A 299 1.32 31.03 -25.29
CA LYS A 299 -0.03 31.58 -25.11
C LYS A 299 -1.01 30.55 -24.53
N TYR A 300 -0.82 29.26 -24.82
CA TYR A 300 -1.71 28.19 -24.38
C TYR A 300 -1.47 27.75 -22.94
N ILE A 301 -0.27 27.99 -22.40
CA ILE A 301 0.15 27.57 -21.05
C ILE A 301 0.06 28.71 -20.03
N LYS A 302 0.04 29.96 -20.50
CA LYS A 302 0.11 31.17 -19.66
C LYS A 302 -0.95 31.22 -18.56
N LYS A 303 -2.11 30.59 -18.78
CA LYS A 303 -3.19 30.50 -17.79
C LYS A 303 -2.97 29.46 -16.68
N HIS A 304 -2.09 28.47 -16.92
CA HIS A 304 -1.80 27.36 -16.01
C HIS A 304 -0.49 27.53 -15.25
N ALA A 305 0.48 28.21 -15.86
CA ALA A 305 1.77 28.52 -15.25
C ALA A 305 1.58 29.38 -13.98
N GLY A 306 2.09 28.90 -12.85
CA GLY A 306 1.97 29.54 -11.53
C GLY A 306 0.63 29.33 -10.83
N LYS A 307 -0.36 28.68 -11.46
CA LYS A 307 -1.63 28.29 -10.83
C LYS A 307 -1.70 26.78 -10.60
N THR A 308 -1.71 26.03 -11.70
CA THR A 308 -1.86 24.57 -11.70
C THR A 308 -0.53 23.87 -11.91
N ILE A 309 0.43 24.56 -12.53
CA ILE A 309 1.79 24.07 -12.76
C ILE A 309 2.74 25.02 -12.05
N LYS A 310 3.66 24.46 -11.27
CA LYS A 310 4.72 25.24 -10.62
C LYS A 310 5.51 26.02 -11.66
N LYS A 311 5.84 27.29 -11.35
CA LYS A 311 6.50 28.18 -12.31
C LYS A 311 7.87 27.64 -12.71
N GLU A 312 8.58 27.05 -11.77
CA GLU A 312 9.86 26.35 -11.96
C GLU A 312 9.78 25.11 -12.85
N ASN A 313 8.59 24.53 -13.04
CA ASN A 313 8.37 23.37 -13.91
C ASN A 313 7.91 23.78 -15.33
N THR A 314 7.86 25.08 -15.62
CA THR A 314 7.47 25.60 -16.93
C THR A 314 8.68 26.25 -17.58
N THR A 315 9.17 25.68 -18.67
CA THR A 315 10.21 26.29 -19.50
C THR A 315 9.63 26.59 -20.88
N VAL A 316 9.76 27.84 -21.30
CA VAL A 316 9.36 28.30 -22.63
C VAL A 316 10.58 28.87 -23.31
N TRP A 317 10.88 28.38 -24.51
CA TRP A 317 12.04 28.83 -25.29
C TRP A 317 11.82 30.25 -25.83
N GLU A 318 12.91 30.98 -26.08
CA GLU A 318 12.87 32.36 -26.56
C GLU A 318 12.75 32.44 -28.09
N LYS A 319 13.18 31.41 -28.82
CA LYS A 319 12.93 31.19 -30.25
C LYS A 319 12.51 29.73 -30.52
N ASP A 320 12.19 29.39 -31.78
CA ASP A 320 11.91 28.01 -32.21
C ASP A 320 13.06 27.09 -31.84
N PHE A 321 12.77 25.86 -31.38
CA PHE A 321 13.82 24.91 -30.97
C PHE A 321 14.87 24.66 -32.06
N GLU A 322 14.48 24.78 -33.34
CA GLU A 322 15.36 24.64 -34.50
C GLU A 322 16.20 25.90 -34.83
N GLU A 323 15.70 27.10 -34.51
CA GLU A 323 16.40 28.38 -34.73
C GLU A 323 17.22 28.82 -33.51
N ASP A 324 16.71 28.54 -32.30
CA ASP A 324 17.42 28.57 -31.01
C ASP A 324 18.32 27.33 -30.86
N ASN A 325 19.02 26.97 -31.94
CA ASN A 325 20.30 26.29 -31.87
C ASN A 325 21.23 27.13 -30.97
N PHE A 326 21.03 27.02 -29.65
CA PHE A 326 22.13 26.73 -28.77
C PHE A 326 22.95 25.72 -29.55
N GLY A 327 24.15 26.12 -30.01
CA GLY A 327 25.15 25.15 -30.38
C GLY A 327 25.05 24.06 -29.33
N ILE A 328 24.89 22.82 -29.75
CA ILE A 328 24.59 21.68 -28.86
C ILE A 328 25.45 21.75 -27.58
N SER A 329 26.66 22.29 -27.72
CA SER A 329 27.52 22.96 -26.73
C SER A 329 26.84 23.60 -25.52
N ILE A 330 25.90 24.53 -25.65
CA ILE A 330 25.35 25.32 -24.53
C ILE A 330 24.30 24.53 -23.75
N VAL A 331 23.43 23.77 -24.42
CA VAL A 331 22.50 22.85 -23.75
C VAL A 331 23.29 21.78 -23.01
N ILE A 332 24.32 21.23 -23.64
CA ILE A 332 25.23 20.28 -23.01
C ILE A 332 25.99 20.91 -21.86
N LYS A 333 26.42 22.17 -21.97
CA LYS A 333 27.11 22.87 -20.88
C LYS A 333 26.21 23.08 -19.66
N LYS A 334 24.93 23.43 -19.87
CA LYS A 334 23.93 23.52 -18.78
C LYS A 334 23.57 22.14 -18.22
N ALA A 335 23.41 21.13 -19.08
CA ALA A 335 23.17 19.76 -18.65
C ALA A 335 24.36 19.22 -17.83
N ASN A 336 25.59 19.44 -18.30
CA ASN A 336 26.82 19.02 -17.63
C ASN A 336 27.06 19.77 -16.32
N SER A 337 26.67 21.04 -16.21
CA SER A 337 26.75 21.76 -14.93
C SER A 337 25.79 21.18 -13.89
N LEU A 338 24.59 20.77 -14.32
CA LEU A 338 23.64 20.06 -13.46
C LEU A 338 24.10 18.64 -13.14
N LEU A 339 24.57 17.87 -14.11
CA LEU A 339 25.12 16.53 -13.92
C LEU A 339 26.30 16.54 -12.94
N LYS A 340 27.20 17.52 -13.05
CA LYS A 340 28.31 17.73 -12.12
C LYS A 340 27.83 18.02 -10.69
N LYS A 341 26.76 18.82 -10.53
CA LYS A 341 26.13 19.07 -9.23
C LYS A 341 25.59 17.79 -8.56
N TYR A 342 25.20 16.79 -9.36
CA TYR A 342 24.74 15.48 -8.90
C TYR A 342 25.80 14.36 -8.98
N ASN A 343 27.07 14.74 -9.19
CA ASN A 343 28.22 13.82 -9.32
C ASN A 343 28.03 12.76 -10.42
N LYS A 344 27.53 13.19 -11.59
CA LYS A 344 27.27 12.37 -12.78
C LYS A 344 28.19 12.72 -13.94
N GLU A 345 28.37 11.77 -14.86
CA GLU A 345 29.20 11.91 -16.07
C GLU A 345 28.65 12.98 -17.01
N SER A 346 29.55 13.64 -17.74
CA SER A 346 29.24 14.68 -18.71
C SER A 346 28.88 14.11 -20.07
N ILE A 347 27.94 14.74 -20.75
CA ILE A 347 27.49 14.43 -22.11
C ILE A 347 28.34 15.25 -23.11
N THR A 348 28.61 14.69 -24.30
CA THR A 348 29.37 15.36 -25.38
C THR A 348 28.48 15.75 -26.56
N GLU A 349 28.90 16.76 -27.32
CA GLU A 349 28.15 17.24 -28.48
C GLU A 349 27.99 16.19 -29.57
N GLU A 350 29.04 15.40 -29.79
CA GLU A 350 29.08 14.34 -30.78
C GLU A 350 28.03 13.26 -30.50
N GLU A 351 27.86 12.86 -29.25
CA GLU A 351 26.82 11.90 -28.83
C GLU A 351 25.40 12.40 -29.11
N VAL A 352 25.18 13.71 -28.98
CA VAL A 352 23.87 14.31 -29.25
C VAL A 352 23.63 14.42 -30.76
N ILE A 353 24.60 14.96 -31.52
CA ILE A 353 24.53 15.15 -32.99
C ILE A 353 24.32 13.81 -33.70
N GLN A 354 25.12 12.80 -33.37
CA GLN A 354 25.11 11.51 -34.06
C GLN A 354 23.77 10.79 -33.93
N ALA A 355 23.06 11.02 -32.82
CA ALA A 355 21.76 10.44 -32.58
C ALA A 355 20.59 11.38 -32.92
N CYS A 356 20.83 12.57 -33.48
CA CYS A 356 19.80 13.38 -34.16
C CYS A 356 19.75 13.06 -35.66
N LYS A 357 20.87 12.57 -36.23
CA LYS A 357 20.96 12.09 -37.63
C LYS A 357 20.36 10.70 -37.87
N LYS A 358 19.95 9.99 -36.81
CA LYS A 358 19.12 8.76 -36.83
C LYS A 358 17.73 9.12 -36.30
#